data_AF-A0A6L9SD88-F1
#
_entry.id   AF-A0A6L9SD88-F1
#
_cell.length_a   1.000
_cell.length_b   1.000
_cell.length_c   1.000
_cell.angle_alpha   90.00
_cell.angle_beta   90.00
_cell.angle_gamma   90.00
#
_symmetry.space_group_name_H-M   'P 1'
#
loop_
_entity.id
_entity.type
_entity.pdbx_description
1 polymer ?
#
loop_
_entity_poly.entity_id
_entity_poly.type
_entity_poly.pdbx_seq_one_letter_code
_entity_poly.pdbx_strand_id
1 'polypeptide(L)'
;MRPSPTPDRRKVDPDTPDGARRIAIAWTGFVGAGLVALGLSWGGWAVAQAGGYEDNFRGFEAGDRFPWIFVILSAAFSVFALFRAIGKWSRYAKIRRQSR
;
A
#
# COMPACT_ATOMS: atom_id res chain seq x y z
N MET A 1 9.41 -43.10 23.20
CA MET A 1 9.81 -41.67 23.20
C MET A 1 8.92 -40.94 22.21
N ARG A 2 8.09 -39.98 22.65
CA ARG A 2 7.37 -39.10 21.72
C ARG A 2 8.33 -38.02 21.23
N PRO A 3 8.44 -37.77 19.92
CA PRO A 3 9.20 -36.63 19.42
C PRO A 3 8.59 -35.35 20.00
N SER A 4 9.43 -34.48 20.53
CA SER A 4 9.06 -33.14 20.98
C SER A 4 8.52 -32.33 19.79
N PRO A 5 7.43 -31.56 19.96
CA PRO A 5 6.91 -30.73 18.89
C PRO A 5 7.96 -29.67 18.55
N THR A 6 8.48 -29.74 17.33
CA THR A 6 9.32 -28.69 16.76
C THR A 6 8.49 -27.39 16.75
N PRO A 7 9.00 -26.28 17.31
CA PRO A 7 8.26 -25.02 17.28
C PRO A 7 8.07 -24.61 15.82
N ASP A 8 6.81 -24.59 15.37
CA ASP A 8 6.40 -24.13 14.04
C ASP A 8 6.83 -22.66 13.86
N ARG A 9 7.98 -22.48 13.20
CA ARG A 9 8.75 -21.24 13.19
C ARG A 9 8.19 -20.17 12.23
N ARG A 10 6.96 -20.29 11.72
CA ARG A 10 6.56 -19.47 10.56
C ARG A 10 5.15 -18.91 10.52
N LYS A 11 4.39 -18.90 11.62
CA LYS A 11 3.17 -18.11 11.71
C LYS A 11 3.44 -16.83 12.48
N VAL A 12 3.46 -15.69 11.77
CA VAL A 12 3.40 -14.37 12.40
C VAL A 12 2.02 -14.29 13.03
N ASP A 13 1.94 -14.51 14.33
CA ASP A 13 0.69 -14.36 15.06
C ASP A 13 0.26 -12.89 14.98
N PRO A 14 -0.87 -12.59 14.29
CA PRO A 14 -1.34 -11.22 14.09
C PRO A 14 -1.74 -10.53 15.39
N ASP A 15 -1.87 -11.28 16.49
CA ASP A 15 -2.24 -10.77 17.82
C ASP A 15 -1.04 -10.47 18.71
N THR A 16 0.19 -10.81 18.28
CA THR A 16 1.42 -10.36 18.94
C THR A 16 1.77 -8.91 18.58
N PRO A 17 2.42 -8.14 19.48
CA PRO A 17 2.85 -6.77 19.15
C PRO A 17 3.75 -6.69 17.91
N ASP A 18 4.64 -7.68 17.72
CA ASP A 18 5.49 -7.75 16.52
C ASP A 18 4.70 -8.08 15.24
N GLY A 19 3.69 -8.94 15.34
CA GLY A 19 2.79 -9.25 14.23
C GLY A 19 1.92 -8.05 13.83
N ALA A 20 1.32 -7.38 14.81
CA ALA A 20 0.51 -6.18 14.59
C ALA A 20 1.33 -5.07 13.91
N ARG A 21 2.59 -4.85 14.34
CA ARG A 21 3.50 -3.89 13.73
C ARG A 21 3.87 -4.26 12.28
N ARG A 22 4.24 -5.52 12.01
CA ARG A 22 4.58 -5.97 10.65
C ARG A 22 3.43 -5.78 9.67
N ILE A 23 2.22 -6.14 10.10
CA ILE A 23 1.00 -5.97 9.28
C ILE A 23 0.70 -4.48 9.07
N ALA A 24 0.88 -3.63 10.09
CA ALA A 24 0.67 -2.19 9.96
C ALA A 24 1.66 -1.56 8.96
N ILE A 25 2.94 -1.97 8.98
CA ILE A 25 3.95 -1.55 8.00
C ILE A 25 3.56 -2.00 6.60
N ALA A 26 3.12 -3.25 6.42
CA ALA A 26 2.69 -3.75 5.12
C ALA A 26 1.53 -2.91 4.54
N TRP A 27 0.51 -2.63 5.35
CA TRP A 27 -0.60 -1.75 4.92
C TRP A 27 -0.15 -0.33 4.61
N THR A 28 0.79 0.21 5.38
CA THR A 28 1.39 1.53 5.10
C THR A 28 2.14 1.51 3.76
N GLY A 29 2.86 0.43 3.48
CA GLY A 29 3.52 0.21 2.19
C GLY A 29 2.53 0.20 1.02
N PHE A 30 1.37 -0.45 1.17
CA PHE A 30 0.31 -0.43 0.16
C PHE A 30 -0.26 0.97 -0.09
N VAL A 31 -0.43 1.78 0.96
CA VAL A 31 -0.81 3.20 0.80
C VAL A 31 0.22 3.93 -0.07
N GLY A 32 1.50 3.78 0.27
CA GLY A 32 2.59 4.42 -0.46
C GLY A 32 2.65 3.98 -1.93
N ALA A 33 2.52 2.67 -2.20
CA ALA A 33 2.50 2.14 -3.56
C ALA A 33 1.36 2.73 -4.40
N GLY A 34 0.16 2.84 -3.82
CA GLY A 34 -0.98 3.45 -4.54
C GLY A 34 -0.78 4.95 -4.79
N LEU A 35 -0.19 5.69 -3.83
CA LEU A 35 0.15 7.10 -4.05
C LEU A 35 1.22 7.29 -5.13
N VAL A 36 2.23 6.42 -5.17
CA VAL A 36 3.25 6.42 -6.22
C VAL A 36 2.61 6.15 -7.58
N ALA A 37 1.73 5.15 -7.69
CA ALA A 37 1.02 4.86 -8.92
C ALA A 37 0.18 6.07 -9.40
N LEU A 38 -0.54 6.73 -8.49
CA LEU A 38 -1.28 7.95 -8.78
C LEU A 38 -0.38 9.08 -9.29
N GLY A 39 0.75 9.30 -8.61
CA GLY A 39 1.73 10.31 -9.00
C GLY A 39 2.35 10.05 -10.37
N LEU A 40 2.69 8.80 -10.69
CA LEU A 40 3.22 8.41 -11.98
C LEU A 40 2.18 8.56 -13.10
N SER A 41 0.93 8.16 -12.86
CA SER A 41 -0.15 8.35 -13.83
C SER A 41 -0.43 9.83 -14.09
N TRP A 42 -0.48 10.65 -13.04
CA TRP A 42 -0.66 12.10 -13.19
C TRP A 42 0.52 12.73 -13.94
N GLY A 43 1.75 12.46 -13.51
CA GLY A 43 2.96 13.02 -14.10
C GLY A 43 3.13 12.61 -15.56
N GLY A 44 2.94 11.33 -15.87
CA GLY A 44 3.03 10.82 -17.24
C GLY A 44 2.02 11.47 -18.18
N TRP A 45 0.75 11.57 -17.73
CA TRP A 45 -0.28 12.24 -18.52
C TRP A 45 0.01 13.75 -18.69
N ALA A 46 0.33 14.46 -17.61
CA ALA A 46 0.59 15.90 -17.65
C ALA A 46 1.78 16.24 -18.56
N VAL A 47 2.84 15.44 -18.50
CA VAL A 47 4.02 15.59 -19.36
C VAL A 47 3.67 15.35 -20.82
N ALA A 48 2.84 14.35 -21.13
CA ALA A 48 2.39 14.10 -22.50
C ALA A 48 1.56 15.27 -23.05
N GLN A 49 0.65 15.83 -22.26
CA GLN A 49 -0.14 17.00 -22.66
C GLN A 49 0.71 18.25 -22.84
N ALA A 50 1.65 18.52 -21.94
CA ALA A 50 2.52 19.69 -22.01
C ALA A 50 3.56 19.59 -23.14
N GLY A 51 4.05 18.38 -23.41
CA GLY A 51 5.08 18.13 -24.42
C GLY A 51 4.54 17.94 -25.84
N GLY A 52 3.23 17.77 -26.02
CA GLY A 52 2.64 17.50 -27.33
C GLY A 52 3.12 16.18 -27.94
N TYR A 53 3.34 15.15 -27.12
CA TYR A 53 3.89 13.88 -27.61
C TYR A 53 2.86 13.08 -28.40
N GLU A 54 3.18 12.77 -29.65
CA GLU A 54 2.45 11.84 -30.52
C GLU A 54 3.30 10.55 -30.70
N ASP A 55 2.68 9.38 -30.77
CA ASP A 55 3.33 8.05 -30.86
C ASP A 55 4.31 7.73 -29.71
N ASN A 56 3.89 7.98 -28.46
CA ASN A 56 4.76 7.82 -27.31
C ASN A 56 4.77 6.38 -26.77
N PHE A 57 5.87 5.65 -26.98
CA PHE A 57 6.04 4.29 -26.44
C PHE A 57 5.94 4.19 -24.90
N ARG A 58 6.04 5.33 -24.18
CA ARG A 58 5.98 5.40 -22.71
C ARG A 58 4.56 5.44 -22.15
N GLY A 59 3.54 5.54 -23.01
CA GLY A 59 2.16 5.20 -22.66
C GLY A 59 1.11 6.28 -22.90
N PHE A 60 1.37 7.55 -22.56
CA PHE A 60 0.42 8.65 -22.78
C PHE A 60 0.81 9.51 -23.96
N GLU A 61 -0.18 9.89 -24.75
CA GLU A 61 -0.09 10.80 -25.88
C GLU A 61 -0.82 12.12 -25.60
N ALA A 62 -0.49 13.14 -26.37
CA ALA A 62 -1.21 14.40 -26.37
C ALA A 62 -2.66 14.19 -26.84
N GLY A 63 -3.62 14.79 -26.13
CA GLY A 63 -5.04 14.59 -26.39
C GLY A 63 -5.66 13.38 -25.70
N ASP A 64 -4.87 12.51 -25.08
CA ASP A 64 -5.39 11.41 -24.27
C ASP A 64 -6.28 11.90 -23.13
N ARG A 65 -7.39 11.19 -22.92
CA ARG A 65 -8.22 11.40 -21.73
C ARG A 65 -7.45 10.95 -20.50
N PHE A 66 -7.58 11.74 -19.44
CA PHE A 66 -7.00 11.38 -18.14
C PHE A 66 -7.52 10.00 -17.67
N PRO A 67 -6.65 9.10 -17.17
CA PRO A 67 -7.01 7.71 -16.83
C PRO A 67 -7.80 7.62 -15.51
N TRP A 68 -9.00 8.19 -15.47
CA TRP A 68 -9.83 8.31 -14.27
C TRP A 68 -10.12 6.97 -13.59
N ILE A 69 -10.37 5.91 -14.36
CA ILE A 69 -10.69 4.59 -13.80
C ILE A 69 -9.51 4.08 -12.96
N PHE A 70 -8.30 4.11 -13.51
CA PHE A 70 -7.10 3.69 -12.78
C PHE A 70 -6.89 4.53 -11.52
N VAL A 71 -7.02 5.85 -11.65
CA VAL A 71 -6.86 6.80 -10.54
C VAL A 71 -7.87 6.55 -9.42
N ILE A 72 -9.15 6.37 -9.75
CA ILE A 72 -10.20 6.10 -8.77
C ILE A 72 -9.93 4.77 -8.05
N LEU A 73 -9.55 3.71 -8.78
CA LEU A 73 -9.26 2.41 -8.19
C LEU A 73 -8.02 2.46 -7.29
N SER A 74 -6.94 3.11 -7.71
CA SER A 74 -5.74 3.29 -6.89
C SER A 74 -6.02 4.12 -5.64
N ALA A 75 -6.79 5.21 -5.77
CA ALA A 75 -7.18 6.04 -4.63
C ALA A 75 -8.06 5.25 -3.65
N ALA A 76 -9.07 4.53 -4.13
CA ALA A 76 -9.94 3.70 -3.29
C ALA A 76 -9.13 2.61 -2.55
N PHE A 77 -8.20 1.96 -3.25
CA PHE A 77 -7.31 0.97 -2.64
C PHE A 77 -6.40 1.60 -1.57
N SER A 78 -5.77 2.75 -1.85
CA SER A 78 -4.94 3.47 -0.88
C SER A 78 -5.73 3.90 0.36
N VAL A 79 -6.95 4.41 0.18
CA VAL A 79 -7.83 4.79 1.30
C VAL A 79 -8.19 3.57 2.14
N PHE A 80 -8.56 2.45 1.50
CA PHE A 80 -8.83 1.20 2.21
C PHE A 80 -7.60 0.71 3.00
N ALA A 81 -6.42 0.70 2.37
CA ALA A 81 -5.17 0.32 3.01
C ALA A 81 -4.82 1.24 4.19
N LEU A 82 -5.10 2.54 4.09
CA LEU A 82 -4.87 3.52 5.15
C LEU A 82 -5.73 3.21 6.38
N PHE A 83 -7.02 2.96 6.19
CA PHE A 83 -7.90 2.57 7.31
C PHE A 83 -7.40 1.29 8.01
N ARG A 84 -6.93 0.30 7.24
CA ARG A 84 -6.33 -0.92 7.79
C ARG A 84 -5.03 -0.64 8.57
N ALA A 85 -4.17 0.23 8.05
CA ALA A 85 -2.92 0.63 8.71
C ALA A 85 -3.20 1.33 10.05
N ILE A 86 -4.12 2.31 10.05
CA ILE A 86 -4.52 3.05 11.26
C ILE A 86 -5.05 2.09 12.34
N GLY A 87 -5.95 1.17 11.97
CA GLY A 87 -6.49 0.19 12.93
C GLY A 87 -5.41 -0.68 13.57
N LYS A 88 -4.42 -1.12 12.79
CA LYS A 88 -3.32 -1.96 13.29
C LYS A 88 -2.30 -1.18 14.12
N TRP A 89 -1.98 0.05 13.73
CA TRP A 89 -1.14 0.95 14.53
C TRP A 89 -1.78 1.30 15.87
N SER A 90 -3.10 1.55 15.89
CA SER A 90 -3.85 1.79 17.13
C SER A 90 -3.76 0.58 18.07
N ARG A 91 -3.96 -0.64 17.55
CA ARG A 91 -3.84 -1.88 18.35
C ARG A 91 -2.43 -2.09 18.88
N TYR A 92 -1.41 -1.89 18.05
CA TYR A 92 0.00 -1.95 18.48
C TYR A 92 0.29 -0.94 19.60
N ALA A 93 -0.19 0.30 19.45
CA ALA A 93 -0.02 1.34 20.46
C ALA A 93 -0.72 0.97 21.79
N LYS A 94 -1.90 0.34 21.73
CA LYS A 94 -2.61 -0.15 22.93
C LYS A 94 -1.81 -1.24 23.66
N ILE A 95 -1.32 -2.25 22.95
CA ILE A 95 -0.51 -3.34 23.55
C ILE A 95 0.75 -2.76 24.20
N ARG A 96 1.46 -1.86 23.50
CA ARG A 96 2.67 -1.21 24.03
C ARG A 96 2.43 -0.40 25.31
N ARG A 97 1.25 0.22 25.46
CA ARG A 97 0.88 0.95 26.69
C ARG A 97 0.59 0.02 27.87
N GLN A 98 0.05 -1.18 27.62
CA GLN A 98 -0.26 -2.16 28.66
C GLN A 98 0.99 -2.92 29.16
N SER A 99 2.07 -2.92 28.38
CA SER A 99 3.36 -3.54 28.75
C SER A 99 4.34 -2.57 29.42
N ARG A 100 3.91 -1.35 29.75
CA ARG A 100 4.66 -0.34 30.52
C ARG A 100 4.04 -0.21 31.90
#